data_AF-A0A848ZFL5-F1
#
_entry.id   AF-A0A848ZFL5-F1
#
_cell.length_a   1.000
_cell.length_b   1.000
_cell.length_c   1.000
_cell.angle_alpha   90.00
_cell.angle_beta   90.00
_cell.angle_gamma   90.00
#
_symmetry.space_group_name_H-M   'P 1'
#
loop_
_entity.id
_entity.type
_entity.pdbx_description
1 polymer ?
#
loop_
_entity_poly.entity_id
_entity_poly.type
_entity_poly.pdbx_seq_one_letter_code
_entity_poly.pdbx_strand_id
1 'polypeptide(L)'
;YDGITEVEARYTLETDDGALIYVSNWGLRHGPKEVMERLAEGENVDASEYYFRTTPIFETGAPDYQWMNGIVAIATGQRLANEVIITVYEVT
;
A
#
# COMPACT_ATOMS: atom_id res chain seq x y z
N TYR A 1 -9.63 4.84 21.72
CA TYR A 1 -9.30 4.97 20.30
C TYR A 1 -8.08 5.86 20.22
N ASP A 2 -6.99 5.35 19.68
CA ASP A 2 -5.67 6.00 19.61
C ASP A 2 -5.42 6.70 18.26
N GLY A 3 -6.40 6.69 17.35
CA GLY A 3 -6.31 7.33 16.04
C GLY A 3 -5.57 6.52 14.98
N ILE A 4 -5.15 5.30 15.30
CA ILE A 4 -4.40 4.44 14.38
C ILE A 4 -5.37 3.53 13.63
N THR A 5 -5.27 3.54 12.30
CA THR A 5 -5.95 2.58 11.43
C THR A 5 -4.94 1.53 10.98
N GLU A 6 -5.20 0.27 11.32
CA GLU A 6 -4.53 -0.87 10.70
C GLU A 6 -5.11 -1.13 9.31
N VAL A 7 -4.25 -1.36 8.34
CA VAL A 7 -4.60 -1.67 6.96
C VAL A 7 -4.07 -3.05 6.65
N GLU A 8 -4.95 -3.95 6.20
CA GLU A 8 -4.56 -5.25 5.67
C GLU A 8 -5.28 -5.47 4.34
N ALA A 9 -4.51 -5.64 3.27
CA ALA A 9 -5.02 -5.91 1.94
C ALA A 9 -4.34 -7.17 1.37
N ARG A 10 -5.14 -8.04 0.77
CA ARG A 10 -4.70 -9.24 0.07
C ARG A 10 -5.33 -9.27 -1.31
N TYR A 11 -4.50 -9.28 -2.35
CA TYR A 11 -4.95 -9.19 -3.74
C TYR A 11 -3.95 -9.87 -4.66
N THR A 12 -4.37 -10.11 -5.90
CA THR A 12 -3.51 -10.64 -6.97
C THR A 12 -3.42 -9.61 -8.07
N LEU A 13 -2.20 -9.29 -8.47
CA LEU A 13 -1.91 -8.50 -9.66
C LEU A 13 -1.74 -9.45 -10.85
N GLU A 14 -2.22 -9.04 -12.01
CA GLU A 14 -1.93 -9.67 -13.30
C GLU A 14 -1.14 -8.65 -14.13
N THR A 15 0.06 -9.05 -14.56
CA THR A 15 0.92 -8.23 -15.43
C THR A 15 0.42 -8.29 -16.87
N ASP A 16 0.94 -7.40 -17.73
CA ASP A 16 0.59 -7.37 -19.15
C ASP A 16 1.06 -8.60 -19.94
N ASP A 17 2.06 -9.33 -19.44
CA ASP A 17 2.53 -10.62 -19.95
C ASP A 17 1.84 -11.84 -19.28
N GLY A 18 0.84 -11.62 -18.43
CA GLY A 18 -0.02 -12.67 -17.85
C GLY A 18 0.54 -13.36 -16.61
N ALA A 19 1.61 -12.85 -15.99
CA ALA A 19 2.09 -13.34 -14.72
C ALA A 19 1.15 -12.94 -13.58
N LEU A 20 0.88 -13.89 -12.67
CA LEU A 20 0.12 -13.65 -11.44
C LEU A 20 1.07 -13.42 -10.27
N ILE A 21 0.87 -12.31 -9.55
CA ILE A 21 1.64 -11.94 -8.36
C ILE A 21 0.65 -11.72 -7.22
N TYR A 22 0.66 -12.61 -6.24
CA TYR A 22 -0.07 -12.40 -5.00
C TYR A 22 0.64 -11.36 -4.14
N VAL A 23 -0.13 -10.47 -3.54
CA VAL A 23 0.36 -9.41 -2.65
C VAL A 23 -0.39 -9.48 -1.33
N SER A 24 0.37 -9.59 -0.23
CA SER A 24 -0.11 -9.35 1.13
C SER A 24 0.50 -8.05 1.62
N ASN A 25 -0.33 -7.05 1.89
CA ASN A 25 0.13 -5.71 2.24
C ASN A 25 -0.49 -5.24 3.55
N TRP A 26 0.29 -5.32 4.62
CA TRP A 26 -0.07 -4.80 5.93
C TRP A 26 0.56 -3.43 6.17
N GLY A 27 -0.12 -2.55 6.90
CA GLY A 27 0.46 -1.29 7.33
C GLY A 27 -0.41 -0.47 8.24
N LEU A 28 0.00 0.78 8.46
CA LEU A 28 -0.64 1.70 9.38
C LEU A 28 -0.96 3.02 8.68
N ARG A 29 -2.11 3.59 9.03
CA ARG A 29 -2.54 4.94 8.62
C ARG A 29 -3.02 5.75 9.82
N HIS A 30 -2.47 6.95 10.00
CA HIS A 30 -2.88 7.90 11.03
C HIS A 30 -2.41 9.32 10.71
N GLY A 31 -2.97 10.33 11.37
CA GLY A 31 -2.61 11.73 11.14
C GLY A 31 -3.34 12.66 12.09
N PRO A 32 -3.14 13.98 11.98
CA PRO A 32 -3.93 14.96 12.72
C PRO A 32 -5.43 14.76 12.46
N LYS A 33 -6.25 14.95 13.49
CA LYS A 33 -7.69 14.65 13.43
C LYS A 33 -8.40 15.34 12.24
N GLU A 34 -8.14 16.62 12.04
CA GLU A 34 -8.72 17.42 10.95
C GLU A 34 -8.34 16.90 9.55
N VAL A 35 -7.11 16.40 9.39
CA VAL A 35 -6.62 15.81 8.14
C VAL A 35 -7.34 14.48 7.88
N MET A 36 -7.50 13.65 8.91
CA MET A 36 -8.19 12.37 8.80
C MET A 36 -9.70 12.52 8.54
N GLU A 37 -10.35 13.57 9.07
CA GLU A 37 -11.75 13.89 8.81
C GLU A 37 -11.96 14.27 7.34
N ARG A 38 -11.16 15.21 6.81
CA ARG A 38 -11.16 15.56 5.37
C ARG A 38 -10.93 14.34 4.49
N LEU A 39 -9.98 13.48 4.87
CA LEU A 39 -9.68 12.25 4.15
C LEU A 39 -10.87 11.26 4.14
N ALA A 40 -11.61 11.16 5.25
CA ALA A 40 -12.79 10.32 5.37
C ALA A 40 -13.98 10.85 4.56
N GLU A 41 -14.08 12.17 4.39
CA GLU A 41 -15.05 12.83 3.52
C GLU A 41 -14.70 12.69 2.02
N GLY A 42 -13.53 12.13 1.71
CA GLY A 42 -13.08 11.90 0.34
C GLY A 42 -12.47 13.14 -0.31
N GLU A 43 -12.10 14.15 0.48
CA GLU A 43 -11.32 15.28 -0.03
C GLU A 43 -9.96 14.82 -0.56
N ASN A 44 -9.42 15.57 -1.50
CA ASN A 44 -8.03 15.40 -1.91
C ASN A 44 -7.12 16.01 -0.84
N VAL A 45 -6.45 15.14 -0.08
CA VAL A 45 -5.51 15.49 0.99
C VAL A 45 -4.11 15.07 0.56
N ASP A 46 -3.12 15.95 0.73
CA ASP A 46 -1.75 15.63 0.36
C ASP A 46 -1.21 14.48 1.23
N ALA A 47 -0.54 13.51 0.60
CA ALA A 47 -0.02 12.33 1.30
C ALA A 47 1.07 12.65 2.34
N SER A 48 1.62 13.87 2.33
CA SER A 48 2.55 14.36 3.35
C SER A 48 1.84 14.85 4.63
N GLU A 49 0.52 15.12 4.58
CA GLU A 49 -0.25 15.59 5.74
C GLU A 49 -0.59 14.46 6.73
N TYR A 50 -0.46 13.19 6.33
CA TYR A 50 -0.74 12.03 7.16
C TYR A 50 0.28 10.91 6.98
N TYR A 51 0.38 10.04 7.98
CA TYR A 51 1.16 8.82 7.92
C TYR A 51 0.35 7.73 7.22
N PHE A 52 0.92 7.13 6.17
CA PHE A 52 0.40 5.90 5.56
C PHE A 52 1.57 5.10 5.00
N ARG A 53 1.98 4.05 5.73
CA ARG A 53 3.13 3.21 5.37
C ARG A 53 2.76 1.75 5.49
N THR A 54 3.22 0.94 4.54
CA THR A 54 2.92 -0.49 4.48
C THR A 54 4.17 -1.31 4.14
N THR A 55 4.11 -2.61 4.40
CA THR A 55 5.17 -3.60 4.12
C THR A 55 4.59 -4.69 3.22
N PRO A 56 4.60 -4.50 1.89
CA PRO A 56 4.07 -5.49 0.95
C PRO A 56 5.01 -6.69 0.87
N ILE A 57 4.44 -7.88 0.82
CA ILE A 57 5.10 -9.15 0.55
C ILE A 57 4.50 -9.72 -0.73
N PHE A 58 5.34 -10.32 -1.56
CA PHE A 58 5.00 -10.84 -2.87
C PHE A 58 5.17 -12.36 -2.92
N GLU A 59 4.26 -13.03 -3.62
CA GLU A 59 4.41 -14.44 -3.99
C GLU A 59 4.04 -14.63 -5.46
N THR A 60 4.95 -15.23 -6.24
CA THR A 60 4.69 -15.58 -7.64
C THR A 60 5.44 -16.83 -8.07
N GLY A 61 4.82 -17.61 -8.96
CA GLY A 61 5.45 -18.73 -9.67
C GLY A 61 6.02 -18.35 -11.04
N ALA A 62 5.88 -17.09 -11.47
CA ALA A 62 6.33 -16.66 -12.80
C ALA A 62 7.86 -16.53 -12.84
N PRO A 63 8.56 -17.16 -13.82
CA PRO A 63 10.03 -17.14 -13.89
C PRO A 63 10.64 -15.74 -13.92
N ASP A 64 10.07 -14.83 -14.72
CA ASP A 64 10.63 -13.48 -14.93
C ASP A 64 10.45 -12.56 -13.71
N TYR A 65 9.53 -12.91 -12.80
CA TYR A 65 9.22 -12.14 -11.59
C TYR A 65 9.69 -12.83 -10.30
N GLN A 66 10.46 -13.92 -10.38
CA GLN A 66 10.94 -14.66 -9.20
C GLN A 66 11.73 -13.79 -8.21
N TRP A 67 12.38 -12.73 -8.69
CA TRP A 67 13.11 -11.80 -7.82
C TRP A 67 12.23 -11.18 -6.73
N MET A 68 10.93 -10.97 -7.01
CA MET A 68 9.99 -10.37 -6.06
C MET A 68 9.76 -11.23 -4.80
N ASN A 69 9.91 -12.56 -4.92
CA ASN A 69 9.80 -13.47 -3.78
C ASN A 69 10.95 -13.29 -2.76
N GLY A 70 12.06 -12.67 -3.17
CA GLY A 70 13.30 -12.60 -2.40
C GLY A 70 13.63 -11.21 -1.85
N ILE A 71 12.80 -10.20 -2.08
CA ILE A 71 13.06 -8.83 -1.64
C ILE A 71 12.31 -8.47 -0.35
N VAL A 72 12.86 -7.53 0.41
CA VAL A 72 12.12 -6.80 1.43
C VAL A 72 11.66 -5.48 0.81
N ALA A 73 10.39 -5.14 1.00
CA ALA A 73 9.83 -3.91 0.47
C ALA A 73 9.10 -3.09 1.55
N ILE A 74 9.15 -1.78 1.36
CA ILE A 74 8.33 -0.81 2.09
C ILE A 74 7.55 0.03 1.09
N ALA A 75 6.44 0.62 1.51
CA ALA A 75 5.63 1.44 0.62
C ALA A 75 5.04 2.68 1.30
N THR A 76 4.81 3.70 0.48
CA THR A 76 4.02 4.88 0.84
C THR A 76 2.62 4.75 0.25
N GLY A 77 1.59 5.00 1.07
CA GLY A 77 0.21 5.03 0.61
C GLY A 77 -0.30 6.45 0.44
N GLN A 78 -1.11 6.67 -0.59
CA GLN A 78 -1.94 7.86 -0.77
C GLN A 78 -3.38 7.40 -0.98
N ARG A 79 -4.29 7.91 -0.15
CA ARG A 79 -5.71 7.66 -0.27
C ARG A 79 -6.35 8.78 -1.06
N LEU A 80 -7.02 8.41 -2.14
CA LEU A 80 -7.91 9.28 -2.93
C LEU A 80 -9.36 8.84 -2.68
N ALA A 81 -10.32 9.60 -3.20
CA ALA A 81 -11.75 9.35 -2.97
C ALA A 81 -12.16 7.91 -3.29
N ASN A 82 -11.72 7.39 -4.44
CA ASN A 82 -12.14 6.08 -4.96
C ASN A 82 -11.00 5.08 -5.13
N GLU A 83 -9.76 5.46 -4.81
CA GLU A 83 -8.57 4.65 -5.09
C GLU A 83 -7.52 4.80 -3.98
N VAL A 84 -6.56 3.89 -3.99
CA VAL A 84 -5.36 3.98 -3.15
C VAL A 84 -4.16 3.81 -4.06
N ILE A 85 -3.27 4.80 -4.03
CA ILE A 85 -1.97 4.69 -4.70
C ILE A 85 -0.99 4.14 -3.67
N ILE A 86 -0.36 3.01 -4.00
CA ILE A 86 0.71 2.42 -3.20
C ILE A 86 1.99 2.50 -4.02
N THR A 87 2.95 3.32 -3.57
CA THR A 87 4.28 3.37 -4.19
C THR A 87 5.22 2.47 -3.40
N VAL A 88 5.70 1.41 -4.04
CA VAL A 88 6.54 0.37 -3.41
C VAL A 88 8.01 0.62 -3.71
N TYR A 89 8.86 0.39 -2.71
CA TYR A 89 10.31 0.50 -2.80
C TYR A 89 10.95 -0.77 -2.25
N GLU A 90 11.86 -1.37 -3.01
CA GLU A 90 12.79 -2.37 -2.49
C GLU A 90 13.74 -1.73 -1.48
N VAL A 91 14.07 -2.46 -0.41
CA VAL A 91 15.09 -2.07 0.56
C VAL A 91 16.45 -2.59 0.10
N THR A 92 17.40 -1.67 -0.13
CA THR A 92 18.77 -1.95 -0.61
C THR A 92 19.84 -1.58 0.40
#